data_AF-A0AAV2CKV2-F1
#
_entry.id   AF-A0AAV2CKV2-F1
#
_cell.length_a   1.000
_cell.length_b   1.000
_cell.length_c   1.000
_cell.angle_alpha   90.00
_cell.angle_beta   90.00
_cell.angle_gamma   90.00
#
_symmetry.space_group_name_H-M   'P 1'
#
loop_
_entity.id
_entity.type
_entity.pdbx_description
1 polymer ?
#
loop_
_entity_poly.entity_id
_entity_poly.type
_entity_poly.pdbx_seq_one_letter_code
_entity_poly.pdbx_strand_id
1 'polypeptide(L)'
;MAPEESKYKAQFIETALDCSSAEHALSYPHPKQRWLIRKHLRSLLADYPSFSPSTDSFTHDDGTTVRLLRAVGDLRFPVGAVPLAIWLPENYPYAPPLVFVSVNPTSPRIHRAHPFVDPSSGLTAAAYLHNWAFPGCNLTGLVRSLAHIFALDHPFADCNFSVAGQIKALQPDMASRNEAMDRLAGMLHYDLAALTAETETETESLQIKREELRDREDIIASLVIGLEHECRSLTDNVTELKKQAEELEGWLMRLRASGSPGTCNDDGGGFEAADEESEMVIQNLAADRAVEDVVCELGKAIEEEGEPVSVGAYMRQVRALSREQFWHRDAVLRLRGPAMLDY
;
A
#
# COMPACT_ATOMS: atom_id res chain seq x y z
N MET A 1 -7.44 -63.67 34.62
CA MET A 1 -6.17 -63.01 34.21
C MET A 1 -5.87 -61.74 35.00
N ALA A 2 -6.85 -60.87 35.31
CA ALA A 2 -6.66 -59.64 36.11
C ALA A 2 -5.94 -59.75 37.49
N PRO A 3 -6.11 -60.81 38.31
CA PRO A 3 -5.47 -60.86 39.63
C PRO A 3 -3.96 -61.14 39.57
N GLU A 4 -3.46 -61.81 38.52
CA GLU A 4 -2.02 -62.10 38.36
C GLU A 4 -1.25 -60.86 37.87
N GLU A 5 -1.83 -60.08 36.95
CA GLU A 5 -1.24 -58.81 36.50
C GLU A 5 -1.13 -57.78 37.64
N SER A 6 -2.13 -57.71 38.50
CA SER A 6 -2.12 -56.81 39.65
C SER A 6 -1.01 -57.18 40.66
N LYS A 7 -0.76 -58.48 40.86
CA LYS A 7 0.35 -58.98 41.69
C LYS A 7 1.70 -58.63 41.06
N TYR A 8 1.85 -58.85 39.76
CA TYR A 8 3.08 -58.52 39.02
C TYR A 8 3.42 -57.02 39.14
N LYS A 9 2.44 -56.13 38.93
CA LYS A 9 2.64 -54.68 39.06
C LYS A 9 3.05 -54.27 40.47
N ALA A 10 2.46 -54.88 41.50
CA ALA A 10 2.84 -54.63 42.89
C ALA A 10 4.26 -55.12 43.20
N GLN A 11 4.61 -56.33 42.76
CA GLN A 11 5.95 -56.90 42.91
C GLN A 11 7.00 -56.05 42.21
N PHE A 12 6.71 -55.53 41.01
CA PHE A 12 7.61 -54.64 40.28
C PHE A 12 7.92 -53.36 41.07
N ILE A 13 6.91 -52.74 41.69
CA ILE A 13 7.13 -51.52 42.49
C ILE A 13 8.00 -51.82 43.71
N GLU A 14 7.77 -52.96 44.37
CA GLU A 14 8.55 -53.38 45.54
C GLU A 14 10.01 -53.66 45.16
N THR A 15 10.25 -54.44 44.10
CA THR A 15 11.60 -54.72 43.63
C THR A 15 12.32 -53.46 43.16
N ALA A 16 11.64 -52.58 42.42
CA ALA A 16 12.25 -51.34 41.92
C ALA A 16 12.68 -50.39 43.04
N LEU A 17 11.89 -50.25 44.11
CA LEU A 17 12.19 -49.36 45.23
C LEU A 17 13.23 -49.92 46.21
N ASP A 18 13.32 -51.25 46.32
CA ASP A 18 14.28 -51.94 47.20
C ASP A 18 15.61 -52.25 46.49
N CYS A 19 15.64 -52.20 45.15
CA CYS A 19 16.84 -52.35 44.34
C CYS A 19 17.93 -51.36 44.74
N SER A 20 18.97 -51.89 45.39
CA SER A 20 20.16 -51.14 45.83
C SER A 20 21.38 -51.34 44.93
N SER A 21 21.21 -52.03 43.79
CA SER A 21 22.27 -52.20 42.79
C SER A 21 22.60 -50.86 42.13
N ALA A 22 23.88 -50.45 42.14
CA ALA A 22 24.32 -49.15 41.65
C ALA A 22 23.87 -48.85 40.20
N GLU A 23 23.78 -49.87 39.36
CA GLU A 23 23.35 -49.74 37.96
C GLU A 23 21.85 -49.62 37.78
N HIS A 24 21.03 -49.86 38.81
CA HIS A 24 19.56 -49.89 38.75
C HIS A 24 18.90 -49.08 39.89
N ALA A 25 19.70 -48.44 40.74
CA ALA A 25 19.22 -47.68 41.88
C ALA A 25 18.41 -46.47 41.41
N LEU A 26 17.26 -46.27 42.06
CA LEU A 26 16.40 -45.10 41.86
C LEU A 26 16.90 -43.94 42.70
N SER A 27 16.71 -42.72 42.22
CA SER A 27 17.12 -41.49 42.90
C SER A 27 16.23 -41.06 44.09
N TYR A 28 15.74 -42.01 44.88
CA TYR A 28 14.92 -41.72 46.07
C TYR A 28 15.73 -42.02 47.34
N PRO A 29 16.35 -41.00 47.98
CA PRO A 29 17.26 -41.24 49.10
C PRO A 29 16.54 -41.62 50.40
N HIS A 30 15.30 -41.18 50.61
CA HIS A 30 14.63 -41.32 51.89
C HIS A 30 13.66 -42.53 51.95
N PRO A 31 13.71 -43.38 52.98
CA PRO A 31 12.84 -44.56 53.09
C PRO A 31 11.35 -44.19 53.23
N LYS A 32 11.04 -43.09 53.93
CA LYS A 32 9.67 -42.55 54.03
C LYS A 32 9.11 -42.15 52.67
N GLN A 33 9.96 -41.58 51.80
CA GLN A 33 9.59 -41.17 50.46
C GLN A 33 9.25 -42.38 49.58
N ARG A 34 10.11 -43.42 49.60
CA ARG A 34 9.86 -44.68 48.89
C ARG A 34 8.54 -45.32 49.31
N TRP A 35 8.23 -45.29 50.61
CA TRP A 35 6.95 -45.79 51.12
C TRP A 35 5.75 -44.99 50.59
N LEU A 36 5.86 -43.65 50.55
CA LEU A 36 4.80 -42.78 50.00
C LEU A 36 4.60 -43.02 48.49
N ILE A 37 5.69 -43.12 47.72
CA ILE A 37 5.67 -43.46 46.29
C ILE A 37 4.94 -44.79 46.07
N ARG A 38 5.32 -45.83 46.83
CA ARG A 38 4.67 -47.15 46.78
C ARG A 38 3.17 -47.06 47.04
N LYS A 39 2.78 -46.33 48.09
CA LYS A 39 1.36 -46.15 48.45
C LYS A 39 0.59 -45.43 47.33
N HIS A 40 1.13 -44.33 46.81
CA HIS A 40 0.46 -43.52 45.79
C HIS A 40 0.34 -44.28 44.45
N LEU A 41 1.38 -44.99 44.03
CA LEU A 41 1.33 -45.81 42.81
C LEU A 41 0.39 -46.99 42.94
N ARG A 42 0.37 -47.68 44.08
CA ARG A 42 -0.57 -48.78 44.30
C ARG A 42 -2.03 -48.30 44.24
N SER A 43 -2.31 -47.11 44.78
CA SER A 43 -3.63 -46.48 44.67
C SER A 43 -3.96 -46.15 43.21
N LEU A 44 -3.00 -45.58 42.47
CA LEU A 44 -3.18 -45.26 41.04
C LEU A 44 -3.51 -46.49 40.20
N LEU A 45 -2.75 -47.57 40.36
CA LEU A 45 -2.92 -48.80 39.58
C LEU A 45 -4.20 -49.57 39.95
N ALA A 46 -4.73 -49.37 41.15
CA ALA A 46 -6.01 -49.92 41.57
C ALA A 46 -7.19 -49.20 40.89
N ASP A 47 -7.14 -47.86 40.85
CA ASP A 47 -8.20 -47.04 40.24
C ASP A 47 -8.12 -47.04 38.70
N TYR A 48 -6.90 -47.12 38.14
CA TYR A 48 -6.63 -47.07 36.71
C TYR A 48 -5.77 -48.26 36.26
N PRO A 49 -6.38 -49.42 35.96
CA PRO A 49 -5.66 -50.65 35.64
C PRO A 49 -4.95 -50.63 34.28
N SER A 50 -5.24 -49.66 33.40
CA SER A 50 -4.52 -49.46 32.14
C SER A 50 -3.06 -49.01 32.34
N PHE A 51 -2.74 -48.41 33.49
CA PHE A 51 -1.38 -48.00 33.81
C PHE A 51 -0.53 -49.18 34.25
N SER A 52 0.76 -49.09 33.93
CA SER A 52 1.80 -50.05 34.29
C SER A 52 3.00 -49.29 34.87
N PRO A 53 3.58 -49.76 35.98
CA PRO A 53 4.80 -49.17 36.51
C PRO A 53 5.97 -49.55 35.62
N SER A 54 6.87 -48.60 35.38
CA SER A 54 8.07 -48.75 34.57
C SER A 54 9.18 -47.87 35.14
N THR A 55 10.43 -48.26 34.92
CA THR A 55 11.60 -47.51 35.34
C THR A 55 12.38 -47.11 34.09
N ASP A 56 12.78 -45.85 34.00
CA ASP A 56 13.54 -45.36 32.85
C ASP A 56 14.43 -44.17 33.24
N SER A 57 15.37 -43.84 32.37
CA SER A 57 16.28 -42.70 32.54
C SER A 57 15.58 -41.42 32.07
N PHE A 58 15.51 -40.43 32.96
CA PHE A 58 14.97 -39.11 32.70
C PHE A 58 16.12 -38.10 32.59
N THR A 59 16.12 -37.32 31.52
CA THR A 59 17.08 -36.24 31.28
C THR A 59 16.46 -34.92 31.73
N HIS A 60 17.02 -34.29 32.76
CA HIS A 60 16.62 -32.94 33.16
C HIS A 60 17.07 -31.89 32.14
N ASP A 61 16.48 -30.70 32.22
CA ASP A 61 16.83 -29.55 31.37
C ASP A 61 18.31 -29.14 31.51
N ASP A 62 18.93 -29.41 32.67
CA ASP A 62 20.35 -29.19 32.94
C ASP A 62 21.28 -30.24 32.29
N GLY A 63 20.72 -31.20 31.55
CA GLY A 63 21.44 -32.30 30.90
C GLY A 63 21.79 -33.47 31.82
N THR A 64 21.49 -33.38 33.12
CA THR A 64 21.72 -34.48 34.07
C THR A 64 20.71 -35.60 33.85
N THR A 65 21.19 -36.85 33.82
CA THR A 65 20.35 -38.03 33.64
C THR A 65 20.20 -38.80 34.94
N VAL A 66 18.94 -39.06 35.32
CA VAL A 66 18.60 -39.76 36.57
C VAL A 66 17.62 -40.87 36.28
N ARG A 67 17.67 -41.96 37.07
CA ARG A 67 16.72 -43.06 36.90
C ARG A 67 15.52 -42.87 37.80
N LEU A 68 14.36 -42.71 37.18
CA LEU A 68 13.10 -42.41 37.86
C LEU A 68 12.08 -43.52 37.63
N LEU A 69 11.10 -43.54 38.53
CA LEU A 69 9.93 -44.40 38.42
C LEU A 69 8.85 -43.64 37.67
N ARG A 70 8.22 -44.29 36.69
CA ARG A 70 7.11 -43.73 35.93
C ARG A 70 5.94 -44.71 35.86
N ALA A 71 4.74 -44.17 35.68
CA ALA A 71 3.56 -44.94 35.32
C ALA A 71 3.20 -44.64 33.87
N VAL A 72 3.14 -45.67 33.02
CA VAL A 72 2.79 -45.55 31.60
C VAL A 72 1.49 -46.30 31.35
N GLY A 73 0.53 -45.66 30.70
CA GLY A 73 -0.76 -46.24 30.39
C GLY A 73 -1.62 -45.36 29.50
N ASP A 74 -2.83 -45.80 29.24
CA ASP A 74 -3.81 -45.15 28.36
C ASP A 74 -5.06 -44.71 29.13
N LEU A 75 -5.47 -43.46 28.89
CA LEU A 75 -6.80 -42.95 29.26
C LEU A 75 -7.74 -43.11 28.08
N ARG A 76 -8.84 -43.84 28.28
CA ARG A 76 -9.77 -44.19 27.19
C ARG A 76 -10.95 -43.23 27.17
N PHE A 77 -11.16 -42.61 26.02
CA PHE A 77 -12.31 -41.76 25.71
C PHE A 77 -13.08 -42.35 24.52
N PRO A 78 -14.34 -41.93 24.28
CA PRO A 78 -15.11 -42.39 23.12
C PRO A 78 -14.43 -42.09 21.78
N VAL A 79 -13.66 -41.00 21.71
CA VAL A 79 -13.00 -40.51 20.49
C VAL A 79 -11.65 -41.19 20.26
N GLY A 80 -11.05 -41.76 21.31
CA GLY A 80 -9.72 -42.38 21.23
C GLY A 80 -9.08 -42.56 22.60
N ALA A 81 -7.94 -43.23 22.63
CA ALA A 81 -7.14 -43.38 23.83
C ALA A 81 -6.01 -42.34 23.85
N VAL A 82 -5.78 -41.73 25.02
CA VAL A 82 -4.68 -40.80 25.28
C VAL A 82 -3.59 -41.53 26.07
N PRO A 83 -2.44 -41.85 25.47
CA PRO A 83 -1.34 -42.49 26.18
C PRO A 83 -0.60 -41.46 27.03
N LEU A 84 -0.42 -41.77 28.31
CA LEU A 84 0.23 -40.92 29.30
C LEU A 84 1.45 -41.61 29.90
N ALA A 85 2.50 -40.84 30.12
CA ALA A 85 3.66 -41.19 30.91
C ALA A 85 3.77 -40.22 32.10
N ILE A 86 3.55 -40.73 33.31
CA ILE A 86 3.61 -39.98 34.56
C ILE A 86 4.93 -40.29 35.26
N TRP A 87 5.86 -39.36 35.26
CA TRP A 87 7.16 -39.48 35.89
C TRP A 87 7.14 -38.91 37.30
N LEU A 88 7.78 -39.62 38.23
CA LEU A 88 7.91 -39.19 39.62
C LEU A 88 9.31 -38.59 39.83
N PRO A 89 9.44 -37.27 40.06
CA PRO A 89 10.73 -36.64 40.29
C PRO A 89 11.32 -37.01 41.66
N GLU A 90 12.60 -36.73 41.83
CA GLU A 90 13.38 -37.02 43.05
C GLU A 90 12.81 -36.37 44.32
N ASN A 91 12.03 -35.28 44.18
CA ASN A 91 11.41 -34.56 45.30
C ASN A 91 9.93 -34.95 45.54
N TYR A 92 9.40 -35.91 44.81
CA TYR A 92 8.02 -36.37 44.99
C TYR A 92 7.81 -36.99 46.38
N PRO A 93 6.70 -36.72 47.10
CA PRO A 93 5.49 -36.00 46.67
C PRO A 93 5.50 -34.49 46.98
N TYR A 94 6.59 -33.92 47.46
CA TYR A 94 6.68 -32.48 47.73
C TYR A 94 6.79 -31.65 46.44
N ALA A 95 7.27 -32.26 45.36
CA ALA A 95 7.16 -31.74 43.99
C ALA A 95 6.08 -32.51 43.20
N PRO A 96 5.38 -31.85 42.25
CA PRO A 96 4.42 -32.50 41.38
C PRO A 96 5.09 -33.53 40.45
N PRO A 97 4.37 -34.58 40.03
CA PRO A 97 4.85 -35.45 38.97
C PRO A 97 4.89 -34.73 37.62
N LEU A 98 5.73 -35.19 36.70
CA LEU A 98 5.78 -34.70 35.32
C LEU A 98 4.95 -35.62 34.44
N VAL A 99 4.00 -35.06 33.69
CA VAL A 99 3.09 -35.85 32.86
C VAL A 99 3.30 -35.49 31.41
N PHE A 100 3.50 -36.51 30.58
CA PHE A 100 3.64 -36.36 29.14
C PHE A 100 2.58 -37.19 28.42
N VAL A 101 1.99 -36.61 27.38
CA VAL A 101 1.22 -37.34 26.38
C VAL A 101 2.22 -37.99 25.42
N SER A 102 2.26 -39.32 25.41
CA SER A 102 3.23 -40.06 24.61
C SER A 102 2.85 -40.00 23.13
N VAL A 103 3.64 -39.27 22.32
CA VAL A 103 3.47 -39.25 20.87
C VAL A 103 4.31 -40.35 20.25
N ASN A 104 3.66 -41.41 19.79
CA ASN A 104 4.28 -42.44 18.97
C ASN A 104 4.31 -41.98 17.50
N PRO A 105 5.26 -42.47 16.67
CA PRO A 105 5.27 -42.15 15.24
C PRO A 105 3.99 -42.57 14.51
N THR A 106 3.23 -43.52 15.08
CA THR A 106 1.97 -44.03 14.56
C THR A 106 0.74 -43.35 15.18
N SER A 107 0.89 -42.58 16.27
CA SER A 107 -0.23 -41.88 16.88
C SER A 107 -0.51 -40.55 16.16
N PRO A 108 -1.77 -40.08 16.15
CA PRO A 108 -2.08 -38.73 15.69
C PRO A 108 -1.23 -37.68 16.43
N ARG A 109 -0.93 -36.57 15.75
CA ARG A 109 -0.17 -35.46 16.36
C ARG A 109 -1.05 -34.68 17.31
N ILE A 110 -0.45 -34.15 18.36
CA ILE A 110 -1.12 -33.20 19.24
C ILE A 110 -1.43 -31.93 18.43
N HIS A 111 -2.67 -31.45 18.46
CA HIS A 111 -3.02 -30.26 17.69
C HIS A 111 -2.37 -29.00 18.30
N ARG A 112 -2.06 -28.03 17.44
CA ARG A 112 -1.17 -26.90 17.78
C ARG A 112 -1.74 -25.92 18.79
N ALA A 113 -3.06 -25.88 18.92
CA ALA A 113 -3.79 -24.93 19.76
C ALA A 113 -4.32 -25.57 21.05
N HIS A 114 -3.75 -26.70 21.49
CA HIS A 114 -4.23 -27.35 22.72
C HIS A 114 -3.80 -26.53 23.96
N PRO A 115 -4.73 -26.10 24.84
CA PRO A 115 -4.44 -25.19 25.95
C PRO A 115 -3.58 -25.80 27.06
N PHE A 116 -3.61 -27.13 27.25
CA PHE A 116 -2.94 -27.79 28.38
C PHE A 116 -1.85 -28.78 28.00
N VAL A 117 -1.49 -28.90 26.72
CA VAL A 117 -0.51 -29.90 26.27
C VAL A 117 0.37 -29.24 25.25
N ASP A 118 1.67 -29.20 25.53
CA ASP A 118 2.64 -28.68 24.57
C ASP A 118 2.71 -29.63 23.36
N PRO A 119 2.48 -29.15 22.12
CA PRO A 119 2.51 -29.98 20.93
C PRO A 119 3.88 -30.60 20.63
N SER A 120 4.98 -29.98 21.10
CA SER A 120 6.34 -30.41 20.78
C SER A 120 6.89 -31.45 21.76
N SER A 121 6.73 -31.23 23.07
CA SER A 121 7.21 -32.14 24.11
C SER A 121 6.14 -33.13 24.60
N GLY A 122 4.86 -32.82 24.41
CA GLY A 122 3.74 -33.55 24.99
C GLY A 122 3.55 -33.27 26.49
N LEU A 123 4.29 -32.34 27.09
CA LEU A 123 4.18 -32.00 28.51
C LEU A 123 2.80 -31.40 28.82
N THR A 124 2.15 -31.88 29.88
CA THR A 124 0.82 -31.40 30.29
C THR A 124 0.90 -30.32 31.37
N ALA A 125 0.10 -29.26 31.24
CA ALA A 125 0.03 -28.12 32.15
C ALA A 125 -1.37 -27.98 32.78
N ALA A 126 -1.78 -28.94 33.62
CA ALA A 126 -3.06 -28.88 34.33
C ALA A 126 -3.00 -28.02 35.60
N ALA A 127 -4.11 -27.36 35.98
CA ALA A 127 -4.22 -26.61 37.24
C ALA A 127 -3.95 -27.50 38.47
N TYR A 128 -4.27 -28.79 38.39
CA TYR A 128 -3.94 -29.75 39.45
C TYR A 128 -2.43 -29.92 39.66
N LEU A 129 -1.62 -29.83 38.60
CA LEU A 129 -0.15 -29.86 38.69
C LEU A 129 0.39 -28.53 39.21
N HIS A 130 -0.14 -27.42 38.71
CA HIS A 130 0.27 -26.08 39.16
C HIS A 130 -0.03 -25.85 40.66
N ASN A 131 -1.18 -26.33 41.14
CA ASN A 131 -1.61 -26.18 42.53
C ASN A 131 -1.25 -27.41 43.39
N TRP A 132 -0.26 -28.20 42.98
CA TRP A 132 0.12 -29.43 43.67
C TRP A 132 0.61 -29.14 45.10
N ALA A 133 -0.10 -29.67 46.10
CA ALA A 133 0.25 -29.53 47.50
C ALA A 133 0.06 -30.85 48.25
N PHE A 134 1.15 -31.50 48.64
CA PHE A 134 1.11 -32.68 49.50
C PHE A 134 0.80 -32.28 50.96
N PRO A 135 -0.09 -32.98 51.69
CA PRO A 135 -0.72 -34.27 51.38
C PRO A 135 -2.09 -34.21 50.66
N GLY A 136 -2.57 -33.03 50.27
CA GLY A 136 -3.87 -32.88 49.60
C GLY A 136 -3.91 -33.45 48.18
N CYS A 137 -2.79 -33.38 47.45
CA CYS A 137 -2.65 -33.88 46.09
C CYS A 137 -2.07 -35.30 46.02
N ASN A 138 -2.56 -36.10 45.07
CA ASN A 138 -2.11 -37.47 44.82
C ASN A 138 -2.26 -37.86 43.34
N LEU A 139 -1.71 -39.02 42.95
CA LEU A 139 -1.70 -39.46 41.56
C LEU A 139 -3.09 -39.81 41.01
N THR A 140 -3.98 -40.36 41.83
CA THR A 140 -5.34 -40.70 41.38
C THR A 140 -6.16 -39.45 41.11
N GLY A 141 -6.03 -38.42 41.96
CA GLY A 141 -6.63 -37.11 41.76
C GLY A 141 -6.07 -36.40 40.52
N LEU A 142 -4.76 -36.51 40.27
CA LEU A 142 -4.15 -35.99 39.06
C LEU A 142 -4.72 -36.64 37.78
N VAL A 143 -4.74 -37.97 37.72
CA VAL A 143 -5.27 -38.69 36.55
C VAL A 143 -6.75 -38.43 36.36
N ARG A 144 -7.51 -38.29 37.46
CA ARG A 144 -8.91 -37.84 37.40
C ARG A 144 -9.00 -36.44 36.80
N SER A 145 -8.17 -35.49 37.23
CA SER A 145 -8.16 -34.13 36.67
C SER A 145 -7.86 -34.13 35.17
N LEU A 146 -6.83 -34.87 34.75
CA LEU A 146 -6.47 -35.02 33.34
C LEU A 146 -7.58 -35.68 32.51
N ALA A 147 -8.28 -36.66 33.07
CA ALA A 147 -9.42 -37.27 32.42
C ALA A 147 -10.57 -36.26 32.19
N HIS A 148 -10.78 -35.30 33.09
CA HIS A 148 -11.77 -34.24 32.88
C HIS A 148 -11.30 -33.25 31.79
N ILE A 149 -10.03 -32.85 31.81
CA ILE A 149 -9.45 -31.98 30.78
C ILE A 149 -9.58 -32.62 29.40
N PHE A 150 -9.13 -33.87 29.24
CA PHE A 150 -9.14 -34.56 27.95
C PHE A 150 -10.52 -35.03 27.49
N ALA A 151 -11.50 -35.06 28.39
CA ALA A 151 -12.90 -35.23 28.01
C ALA A 151 -13.50 -33.92 27.44
N LEU A 152 -12.97 -32.77 27.84
CA LEU A 152 -13.39 -31.47 27.30
C LEU A 152 -12.65 -31.12 26.01
N ASP A 153 -11.35 -31.39 25.96
CA ASP A 153 -10.49 -31.09 24.83
C ASP A 153 -9.50 -32.23 24.62
N HIS A 154 -9.69 -33.01 23.55
CA HIS A 154 -8.91 -34.22 23.34
C HIS A 154 -7.62 -33.88 22.59
N PRO A 155 -6.43 -34.26 23.09
CA PRO A 155 -5.15 -33.78 22.54
C PRO A 155 -4.92 -34.13 21.06
N PHE A 156 -5.59 -35.16 20.55
CA PHE A 156 -5.46 -35.63 19.17
C PHE A 156 -6.66 -35.38 18.27
N ALA A 157 -7.76 -34.85 18.80
CA ALA A 157 -8.96 -34.60 18.00
C ALA A 157 -9.28 -33.12 18.11
N ASP A 158 -9.41 -32.47 16.95
CA ASP A 158 -9.84 -31.07 16.91
C ASP A 158 -11.31 -31.00 17.34
N CYS A 159 -11.53 -30.91 18.65
CA CYS A 159 -12.83 -30.55 19.19
C CYS A 159 -12.87 -29.03 19.24
N ASN A 160 -13.71 -28.40 18.41
CA ASN A 160 -14.09 -27.01 18.67
C ASN A 160 -14.68 -26.97 20.08
N PHE A 161 -13.93 -26.41 21.04
CA PHE A 161 -14.34 -26.22 22.41
C PHE A 161 -15.56 -25.29 22.42
N SER A 162 -16.76 -25.88 22.31
CA SER A 162 -18.00 -25.12 22.19
C SER A 162 -18.52 -24.76 23.57
N VAL A 163 -18.27 -23.51 23.95
CA VAL A 163 -18.68 -22.88 25.21
C VAL A 163 -20.16 -23.17 25.54
N ALA A 164 -21.05 -23.13 24.55
CA ALA A 164 -22.48 -23.33 24.75
C ALA A 164 -22.88 -24.80 24.99
N GLY A 165 -22.14 -25.76 24.43
CA GLY A 165 -22.39 -27.20 24.59
C GLY A 165 -21.89 -27.75 25.93
N GLN A 166 -20.75 -27.25 26.40
CA GLN A 166 -20.06 -27.77 27.59
C GLN A 166 -20.54 -27.17 28.92
N ILE A 167 -20.99 -25.90 28.96
CA ILE A 167 -21.63 -25.32 30.16
C ILE A 167 -22.90 -26.10 30.55
N LYS A 168 -23.59 -26.68 29.56
CA LYS A 168 -24.81 -27.47 29.78
C LYS A 168 -24.54 -28.89 30.31
N ALA A 169 -23.32 -29.41 30.13
CA ALA A 169 -22.98 -30.80 30.37
C ALA A 169 -22.58 -31.12 31.83
N LEU A 170 -22.18 -30.13 32.63
CA LEU A 170 -21.90 -30.34 34.06
C LEU A 170 -22.57 -29.28 34.93
N GLN A 171 -23.35 -29.77 35.90
CA GLN A 171 -23.93 -28.95 36.96
C GLN A 171 -22.81 -28.23 37.73
N PRO A 172 -22.83 -26.89 37.83
CA PRO A 172 -21.75 -26.09 38.42
C PRO A 172 -21.53 -26.32 39.93
N ASP A 173 -22.47 -26.95 40.61
CA ASP A 173 -22.44 -27.32 42.03
C ASP A 173 -21.29 -28.30 42.39
N MET A 174 -20.92 -29.19 41.45
CA MET A 174 -20.09 -30.36 41.76
C MET A 174 -18.64 -30.30 41.27
N ALA A 175 -18.24 -29.22 40.59
CA ALA A 175 -16.90 -29.12 39.99
C ALA A 175 -15.85 -28.72 41.03
N SER A 176 -14.70 -29.40 41.02
CA SER A 176 -13.58 -29.00 41.88
C SER A 176 -13.00 -27.63 41.46
N ARG A 177 -12.38 -26.90 42.38
CA ARG A 177 -11.72 -25.61 42.06
C ARG A 177 -10.75 -25.72 40.87
N ASN A 178 -9.95 -26.78 40.82
CA ASN A 178 -8.97 -26.97 39.74
C ASN A 178 -9.67 -27.25 38.41
N GLU A 179 -10.74 -28.04 38.42
CA GLU A 179 -11.54 -28.30 37.21
C GLU A 179 -12.20 -27.02 36.68
N ALA A 180 -12.71 -26.16 37.55
CA ALA A 180 -13.23 -24.86 37.16
C ALA A 180 -12.13 -23.94 36.58
N MET A 181 -10.92 -23.96 37.17
CA MET A 181 -9.77 -23.22 36.66
C MET A 181 -9.34 -23.72 35.27
N ASP A 182 -9.23 -25.03 35.09
CA ASP A 182 -8.89 -25.64 33.80
C ASP A 182 -9.93 -25.27 32.73
N ARG A 183 -11.22 -25.37 33.03
CA ARG A 183 -12.28 -24.96 32.07
C ARG A 183 -12.16 -23.49 31.65
N LEU A 184 -11.96 -22.60 32.61
CA LEU A 184 -11.84 -21.17 32.34
C LEU A 184 -10.57 -20.87 31.54
N ALA A 185 -9.45 -21.51 31.88
CA ALA A 185 -8.20 -21.37 31.15
C ALA A 185 -8.33 -21.83 29.70
N GLY A 186 -9.01 -22.96 29.45
CA GLY A 186 -9.26 -23.46 28.10
C GLY A 186 -10.16 -22.53 27.29
N MET A 187 -11.24 -22.04 27.91
CA MET A 187 -12.14 -21.06 27.30
C MET A 187 -11.40 -19.78 26.91
N LEU A 188 -10.66 -19.18 27.84
CA LEU A 188 -9.90 -17.96 27.57
C LEU A 188 -8.84 -18.17 26.49
N HIS A 189 -8.21 -19.36 26.44
CA HIS A 189 -7.25 -19.67 25.39
C HIS A 189 -7.86 -19.61 23.99
N TYR A 190 -9.01 -20.26 23.80
CA TYR A 190 -9.69 -20.28 22.51
C TYR A 190 -10.36 -18.95 22.17
N ASP A 191 -10.96 -18.27 23.14
CA ASP A 191 -11.53 -16.93 22.94
C ASP A 191 -10.44 -15.93 22.54
N LEU A 192 -9.28 -15.97 23.20
CA LEU A 192 -8.13 -15.16 22.83
C LEU A 192 -7.65 -15.51 21.42
N ALA A 193 -7.49 -16.79 21.09
CA ALA A 193 -7.06 -17.22 19.76
C ALA A 193 -8.03 -16.75 18.65
N ALA A 194 -9.33 -16.79 18.91
CA ALA A 194 -10.35 -16.29 17.99
C ALA A 194 -10.27 -14.77 17.83
N LEU A 195 -10.17 -14.02 18.94
CA LEU A 195 -10.04 -12.57 18.91
C LEU A 195 -8.74 -12.12 18.22
N THR A 196 -7.63 -12.81 18.45
CA THR A 196 -6.37 -12.49 17.76
C THR A 196 -6.51 -12.70 16.26
N ALA A 197 -7.13 -13.81 15.82
CA ALA A 197 -7.36 -14.06 14.40
C ALA A 197 -8.27 -12.99 13.76
N GLU A 198 -9.34 -12.57 14.44
CA GLU A 198 -10.20 -11.47 13.99
C GLU A 198 -9.40 -10.17 13.85
N THR A 199 -8.64 -9.80 14.89
CA THR A 199 -7.83 -8.58 14.85
C THR A 199 -6.75 -8.63 13.77
N GLU A 200 -6.14 -9.78 13.50
CA GLU A 200 -5.18 -9.97 12.42
C GLU A 200 -5.84 -9.68 11.06
N THR A 201 -7.01 -10.27 10.78
CA THR A 201 -7.74 -10.01 9.53
C THR A 201 -8.17 -8.55 9.39
N GLU A 202 -8.60 -7.92 10.48
CA GLU A 202 -8.92 -6.49 10.48
C GLU A 202 -7.67 -5.66 10.16
N THR A 203 -6.53 -5.97 10.76
CA THR A 203 -5.27 -5.24 10.50
C THR A 203 -4.81 -5.38 9.06
N GLU A 204 -4.91 -6.57 8.47
CA GLU A 204 -4.60 -6.81 7.05
C GLU A 204 -5.50 -5.97 6.14
N SER A 205 -6.81 -5.92 6.43
CA SER A 205 -7.76 -5.13 5.65
C SER A 205 -7.47 -3.61 5.71
N LEU A 206 -7.08 -3.11 6.88
CA LEU A 206 -6.72 -1.71 7.09
C LEU A 206 -5.38 -1.36 6.44
N GLN A 207 -4.43 -2.29 6.39
CA GLN A 207 -3.17 -2.11 5.67
C GLN A 207 -3.40 -1.94 4.18
N ILE A 208 -4.22 -2.81 3.56
CA ILE A 208 -4.61 -2.67 2.15
C ILE A 208 -5.26 -1.30 1.90
N LYS A 209 -6.16 -0.86 2.80
CA LYS A 209 -6.80 0.46 2.65
C LYS A 209 -5.82 1.62 2.77
N ARG A 210 -4.82 1.50 3.64
CA ARG A 210 -3.77 2.50 3.83
C ARG A 210 -2.90 2.64 2.58
N GLU A 211 -2.58 1.53 1.92
CA GLU A 211 -1.82 1.54 0.65
C GLU A 211 -2.62 2.25 -0.44
N GLU A 212 -3.91 1.94 -0.61
CA GLU A 212 -4.77 2.61 -1.59
C GLU A 212 -4.87 4.12 -1.34
N LEU A 213 -4.93 4.55 -0.07
CA LEU A 213 -4.96 5.98 0.26
C LEU A 213 -3.62 6.67 -0.01
N ARG A 214 -2.50 5.97 0.19
CA ARG A 214 -1.18 6.50 -0.14
C ARG A 214 -0.99 6.66 -1.65
N ASP A 215 -1.43 5.69 -2.45
CA ASP A 215 -1.39 5.81 -3.91
C ASP A 215 -2.21 7.01 -4.40
N ARG A 216 -3.38 7.23 -3.79
CA ARG A 216 -4.21 8.41 -4.08
C ARG A 216 -3.56 9.72 -3.66
N GLU A 217 -2.88 9.73 -2.52
CA GLU A 217 -2.10 10.89 -2.05
C GLU A 217 -1.01 11.26 -3.06
N ASP A 218 -0.24 10.27 -3.52
CA ASP A 218 0.82 10.47 -4.51
C ASP A 218 0.28 10.99 -5.85
N ILE A 219 -0.85 10.44 -6.32
CA ILE A 219 -1.53 10.93 -7.52
C ILE A 219 -1.96 12.39 -7.34
N ILE A 220 -2.63 12.72 -6.23
CA ILE A 220 -3.07 14.09 -5.96
C ILE A 220 -1.88 15.04 -5.87
N ALA A 221 -0.80 14.65 -5.20
CA ALA A 221 0.42 15.46 -5.11
C ALA A 221 0.98 15.75 -6.51
N SER A 222 1.04 14.75 -7.39
CA SER A 222 1.50 14.94 -8.77
C SER A 222 0.61 15.90 -9.58
N LEU A 223 -0.72 15.82 -9.40
CA LEU A 223 -1.68 16.71 -10.06
C LEU A 223 -1.57 18.14 -9.55
N VAL A 224 -1.40 18.34 -8.25
CA VAL A 224 -1.21 19.67 -7.65
C VAL A 224 0.06 20.32 -8.21
N ILE A 225 1.18 19.59 -8.26
CA ILE A 225 2.43 20.09 -8.85
C ILE A 225 2.23 20.48 -10.33
N GLY A 226 1.48 19.67 -11.09
CA GLY A 226 1.12 19.97 -12.48
C GLY A 226 0.32 21.28 -12.61
N LEU A 227 -0.74 21.43 -11.82
CA LEU A 227 -1.59 22.63 -11.82
C LEU A 227 -0.82 23.89 -11.39
N GLU A 228 0.07 23.78 -10.40
CA GLU A 228 0.94 24.88 -9.99
C GLU A 228 1.92 25.30 -11.11
N HIS A 229 2.38 24.34 -11.91
CA HIS A 229 3.22 24.64 -13.08
C HIS A 229 2.41 25.34 -14.18
N GLU A 230 1.21 24.84 -14.50
CA GLU A 230 0.33 25.46 -15.49
C GLU A 230 -0.07 26.88 -15.09
N CYS A 231 -0.43 27.10 -13.82
CA CYS A 231 -0.75 28.44 -13.31
C CYS A 231 0.43 29.40 -13.51
N ARG A 232 1.66 28.97 -13.16
CA ARG A 232 2.88 29.78 -13.37
C ARG A 232 3.11 30.08 -14.85
N SER A 233 2.98 29.08 -15.71
CA SER A 233 3.15 29.26 -17.17
C SER A 233 2.11 30.24 -17.73
N LEU A 234 0.86 30.13 -17.32
CA LEU A 234 -0.20 31.04 -17.74
C LEU A 234 0.03 32.46 -17.22
N THR A 235 0.48 32.63 -15.98
CA THR A 235 0.82 33.97 -15.47
C THR A 235 1.96 34.58 -16.26
N ASP A 236 3.00 33.82 -16.58
CA ASP A 236 4.13 34.31 -17.38
C ASP A 236 3.67 34.73 -18.78
N ASN A 237 2.86 33.89 -19.45
CA ASN A 237 2.29 34.19 -20.76
C ASN A 237 1.42 35.46 -20.74
N VAL A 238 0.61 35.66 -19.71
CA VAL A 238 -0.21 36.87 -19.55
C VAL A 238 0.67 38.10 -19.36
N THR A 239 1.76 38.01 -18.59
CA THR A 239 2.68 39.14 -18.41
C THR A 239 3.40 39.51 -19.71
N GLU A 240 3.80 38.52 -20.52
CA GLU A 240 4.43 38.75 -21.82
C GLU A 240 3.44 39.37 -22.81
N LEU A 241 2.22 38.83 -22.92
CA LEU A 241 1.18 39.42 -23.78
C LEU A 241 0.84 40.85 -23.37
N LYS A 242 0.82 41.13 -22.06
CA LYS A 242 0.61 42.50 -21.55
C LYS A 242 1.74 43.43 -22.00
N LYS A 243 3.00 43.00 -21.88
CA LYS A 243 4.16 43.77 -22.35
C LYS A 243 4.08 44.04 -23.85
N GLN A 244 3.73 43.05 -24.66
CA GLN A 244 3.53 43.21 -26.11
C GLN A 244 2.40 44.20 -26.42
N ALA A 245 1.31 44.18 -25.66
CA ALA A 245 0.23 45.15 -25.80
C ALA A 245 0.68 46.58 -25.48
N GLU A 246 1.46 46.78 -24.41
CA GLU A 246 2.04 48.08 -24.05
C GLU A 246 3.01 48.60 -25.13
N GLU A 247 3.81 47.72 -25.72
CA GLU A 247 4.67 48.06 -26.86
C GLU A 247 3.82 48.52 -28.05
N LEU A 248 2.82 47.75 -28.47
CA LEU A 248 1.94 48.13 -29.58
C LEU A 248 1.20 49.45 -29.31
N GLU A 249 0.73 49.66 -28.08
CA GLU A 249 0.08 50.92 -27.68
C GLU A 249 1.07 52.10 -27.76
N GLY A 250 2.33 51.91 -27.36
CA GLY A 250 3.40 52.89 -27.54
C GLY A 250 3.70 53.19 -29.02
N TRP A 251 3.66 52.19 -29.90
CA TRP A 251 3.79 52.40 -31.34
C TRP A 251 2.60 53.19 -31.90
N LEU A 252 1.37 52.86 -31.50
CA LEU A 252 0.17 53.59 -31.89
C LEU A 252 0.19 55.04 -31.42
N MET A 253 0.64 55.31 -30.19
CA MET A 253 0.80 56.66 -29.67
C MET A 253 1.84 57.47 -30.46
N ARG A 254 2.98 56.85 -30.81
CA ARG A 254 4.00 57.49 -31.67
C ARG A 254 3.45 57.80 -33.05
N LEU A 255 2.76 56.86 -33.69
CA LEU A 255 2.12 57.06 -34.99
C LEU A 255 1.08 58.17 -34.96
N ARG A 256 0.27 58.24 -33.89
CA ARG A 256 -0.72 59.31 -33.71
C ARG A 256 -0.06 60.67 -33.47
N ALA A 257 1.07 60.71 -32.77
CA ALA A 257 1.82 61.95 -32.52
C ALA A 257 2.64 62.41 -33.75
N SER A 258 3.15 61.48 -34.56
CA SER A 258 3.84 61.76 -35.83
C SER A 258 2.88 62.00 -36.98
N GLY A 259 1.63 61.56 -36.86
CA GLY A 259 0.55 61.91 -37.76
C GLY A 259 0.24 63.40 -37.62
N SER A 260 0.81 64.20 -38.52
CA SER A 260 0.40 65.60 -38.68
C SER A 260 -1.13 65.66 -38.87
N PRO A 261 -1.87 66.49 -38.10
CA PRO A 261 -3.27 66.76 -38.38
C PRO A 261 -3.34 67.68 -39.60
N GLY A 262 -3.11 67.13 -40.79
CA GLY A 262 -3.04 67.86 -42.05
C GLY A 262 -3.53 67.01 -43.21
N THR A 263 -4.78 67.26 -43.60
CA THR A 263 -5.32 67.06 -44.96
C THR A 263 -5.16 65.67 -45.57
N CYS A 264 -5.88 64.70 -45.02
CA CYS A 264 -6.35 63.56 -45.79
C CYS A 264 -7.41 64.06 -46.79
N ASN A 265 -6.96 64.46 -47.97
CA ASN A 265 -7.72 64.45 -49.24
C ASN A 265 -6.84 64.72 -50.47
N ASP A 266 -5.50 64.69 -50.33
CA ASP A 266 -4.61 64.77 -51.49
C ASP A 266 -3.63 63.59 -51.45
N ASP A 267 -4.01 62.49 -52.12
CA ASP A 267 -3.17 61.29 -52.28
C ASP A 267 -1.88 61.59 -53.08
N GLY A 268 -1.71 62.83 -53.59
CA GLY A 268 -0.53 63.31 -54.28
C GLY A 268 0.58 63.92 -53.40
N GLY A 269 0.32 64.24 -52.13
CA GLY A 269 1.28 64.98 -51.28
C GLY A 269 2.30 64.13 -50.51
N GLY A 270 2.22 62.79 -50.59
CA GLY A 270 3.13 61.89 -49.87
C GLY A 270 4.53 61.78 -50.48
N PHE A 271 4.69 62.21 -51.72
CA PHE A 271 5.93 62.14 -52.48
C PHE A 271 6.20 63.49 -53.14
N GLU A 272 7.19 64.20 -52.63
CA GLU A 272 7.70 65.44 -53.24
C GLU A 272 8.91 65.14 -54.11
N ALA A 273 9.18 66.01 -55.09
CA ALA A 273 10.41 65.94 -55.86
C ALA A 273 11.62 66.08 -54.91
N ALA A 274 12.70 65.34 -55.17
CA ALA A 274 13.87 65.35 -54.30
C ALA A 274 14.61 66.70 -54.27
N ASP A 275 14.41 67.54 -55.28
CA ASP A 275 15.11 68.80 -55.52
C ASP A 275 14.31 69.71 -56.49
N GLU A 276 14.57 71.02 -56.44
CA GLU A 276 13.90 72.04 -57.26
C GLU A 276 14.06 71.78 -58.78
N GLU A 277 15.22 71.27 -59.21
CA GLU A 277 15.45 70.94 -60.63
C GLU A 277 14.56 69.77 -61.07
N SER A 278 14.47 68.71 -60.26
CA SER A 278 13.56 67.59 -60.52
C SER A 278 12.08 68.00 -60.48
N GLU A 279 11.70 68.92 -59.60
CA GLU A 279 10.34 69.48 -59.57
C GLU A 279 10.02 70.24 -60.86
N MET A 280 10.91 71.13 -61.29
CA MET A 280 10.78 71.85 -62.55
C MET A 280 10.73 70.92 -63.75
N VAL A 281 11.50 69.82 -63.75
CA VAL A 281 11.46 68.81 -64.82
C VAL A 281 10.10 68.10 -64.86
N ILE A 282 9.57 67.68 -63.70
CA ILE A 282 8.25 67.03 -63.61
C ILE A 282 7.15 67.97 -64.09
N GLN A 283 7.14 69.23 -63.65
CA GLN A 283 6.15 70.23 -64.07
C GLN A 283 6.21 70.51 -65.58
N ASN A 284 7.41 70.68 -66.14
CA ASN A 284 7.56 70.93 -67.59
C ASN A 284 7.20 69.70 -68.44
N LEU A 285 7.54 68.49 -67.98
CA LEU A 285 7.15 67.27 -68.68
C LEU A 285 5.63 67.06 -68.62
N ALA A 286 5.01 67.31 -67.47
CA ALA A 286 3.56 67.27 -67.33
C ALA A 286 2.86 68.30 -68.25
N ALA A 287 3.40 69.53 -68.33
CA ALA A 287 2.90 70.54 -69.25
C ALA A 287 3.07 70.14 -70.72
N ASP A 288 4.22 69.56 -71.12
CA ASP A 288 4.44 69.03 -72.47
C ASP A 288 3.38 67.98 -72.85
N ARG A 289 3.13 67.02 -71.96
CA ARG A 289 2.12 65.97 -72.16
C ARG A 289 0.70 66.52 -72.21
N ALA A 290 0.37 67.46 -71.34
CA ALA A 290 -0.93 68.12 -71.36
C ALA A 290 -1.17 68.85 -72.69
N VAL A 291 -0.13 69.44 -73.29
CA VAL A 291 -0.23 70.06 -74.62
C VAL A 291 -0.49 69.01 -75.71
N GLU A 292 0.17 67.85 -75.67
CA GLU A 292 -0.10 66.75 -76.61
C GLU A 292 -1.55 66.27 -76.53
N ASP A 293 -2.08 66.10 -75.31
CA ASP A 293 -3.46 65.70 -75.08
C ASP A 293 -4.44 66.72 -75.65
N VAL A 294 -4.20 68.02 -75.40
CA VAL A 294 -5.06 69.09 -75.95
C VAL A 294 -5.00 69.12 -77.48
N VAL A 295 -3.84 68.91 -78.10
CA VAL A 295 -3.74 68.83 -79.57
C VAL A 295 -4.49 67.61 -80.11
N CYS A 296 -4.43 66.46 -79.43
CA CYS A 296 -5.18 65.26 -79.80
C CYS A 296 -6.70 65.50 -79.74
N GLU A 297 -7.19 66.08 -78.65
CA GLU A 297 -8.62 66.41 -78.49
C GLU A 297 -9.09 67.48 -79.48
N LEU A 298 -8.27 68.50 -79.76
CA LEU A 298 -8.55 69.47 -80.83
C LEU A 298 -8.62 68.83 -82.21
N GLY A 299 -7.80 67.78 -82.46
CA GLY A 299 -7.84 66.99 -83.68
C GLY A 299 -9.16 66.23 -83.83
N LYS A 300 -9.58 65.52 -82.76
CA LYS A 300 -10.88 64.83 -82.71
C LYS A 300 -12.05 65.79 -82.92
N ALA A 301 -11.99 66.98 -82.31
CA ALA A 301 -13.04 67.99 -82.42
C ALA A 301 -13.24 68.57 -83.85
N ILE A 302 -12.28 68.42 -84.77
CA ILE A 302 -12.50 68.73 -86.20
C ILE A 302 -13.21 67.58 -86.91
N GLU A 303 -12.95 66.35 -86.51
CA GLU A 303 -13.45 65.15 -87.17
C GLU A 303 -14.91 64.83 -86.80
N GLU A 304 -15.39 65.26 -85.64
CA GLU A 304 -16.78 65.08 -85.19
C GLU A 304 -17.74 66.14 -85.79
N GLU A 305 -18.77 65.70 -86.53
CA GLU A 305 -19.82 66.58 -87.09
C GLU A 305 -20.80 67.04 -86.00
N GLY A 306 -20.47 68.11 -85.29
CA GLY A 306 -21.33 68.66 -84.23
C GLY A 306 -21.20 70.15 -83.95
N GLU A 307 -19.99 70.72 -84.00
CA GLU A 307 -19.78 72.17 -83.85
C GLU A 307 -18.40 72.59 -84.42
N PRO A 308 -18.29 73.61 -85.28
CA PRO A 308 -17.12 73.77 -86.13
C PRO A 308 -16.04 74.61 -85.44
N VAL A 309 -15.03 73.96 -84.86
CA VAL A 309 -13.72 74.64 -84.78
C VAL A 309 -13.29 74.86 -86.23
N SER A 310 -13.42 76.10 -86.72
CA SER A 310 -13.02 76.40 -88.09
C SER A 310 -11.55 75.98 -88.28
N VAL A 311 -11.21 75.42 -89.45
CA VAL A 311 -9.84 74.97 -89.75
C VAL A 311 -8.82 76.09 -89.49
N GLY A 312 -9.20 77.34 -89.72
CA GLY A 312 -8.38 78.51 -89.39
C GLY A 312 -8.22 78.80 -87.89
N ALA A 313 -9.18 78.44 -87.04
CA ALA A 313 -9.07 78.50 -85.58
C ALA A 313 -8.20 77.35 -85.04
N TYR A 314 -8.41 76.12 -85.51
CA TYR A 314 -7.58 74.96 -85.16
C TYR A 314 -6.10 75.20 -85.50
N MET A 315 -5.82 75.59 -86.75
CA MET A 315 -4.44 75.86 -87.18
C MET A 315 -3.79 77.02 -86.42
N ARG A 316 -4.57 77.94 -85.85
CA ARG A 316 -4.04 78.98 -84.95
C ARG A 316 -3.72 78.40 -83.57
N GLN A 317 -4.61 77.59 -83.01
CA GLN A 317 -4.45 77.03 -81.68
C GLN A 317 -3.34 75.99 -81.63
N VAL A 318 -3.25 75.07 -82.60
CA VAL A 318 -2.15 74.10 -82.68
C VAL A 318 -0.81 74.82 -82.82
N ARG A 319 -0.72 75.87 -83.65
CA ARG A 319 0.53 76.65 -83.75
C ARG A 319 0.90 77.38 -82.45
N ALA A 320 -0.08 77.83 -81.67
CA ALA A 320 0.18 78.45 -80.37
C ALA A 320 0.66 77.40 -79.36
N LEU A 321 -0.03 76.27 -79.27
CA LEU A 321 0.29 75.15 -78.38
C LEU A 321 1.63 74.52 -78.74
N SER A 322 1.94 74.27 -80.01
CA SER A 322 3.25 73.74 -80.41
C SER A 322 4.40 74.71 -80.10
N ARG A 323 4.15 76.03 -80.06
CA ARG A 323 5.15 77.02 -79.60
C ARG A 323 5.36 76.95 -78.09
N GLU A 324 4.31 76.74 -77.32
CA GLU A 324 4.39 76.54 -75.87
C GLU A 324 5.09 75.22 -75.53
N GLN A 325 4.72 74.15 -76.25
CA GLN A 325 5.35 72.83 -76.18
C GLN A 325 6.87 72.90 -76.41
N PHE A 326 7.30 73.69 -77.40
CA PHE A 326 8.72 73.90 -77.67
C PHE A 326 9.46 74.45 -76.45
N TRP A 327 8.89 75.41 -75.72
CA TRP A 327 9.54 75.99 -74.56
C TRP A 327 9.62 75.02 -73.38
N HIS A 328 8.59 74.19 -73.16
CA HIS A 328 8.65 73.14 -72.13
C HIS A 328 9.71 72.08 -72.46
N ARG A 329 9.79 71.65 -73.73
CA ARG A 329 10.82 70.70 -74.19
C ARG A 329 12.22 71.27 -74.11
N ASP A 330 12.42 72.54 -74.48
CA ASP A 330 13.71 73.23 -74.34
C ASP A 330 14.11 73.39 -72.87
N ALA A 331 13.16 73.68 -71.98
CA ALA A 331 13.43 73.75 -70.54
C ALA A 331 13.90 72.39 -69.98
N VAL A 332 13.21 71.29 -70.32
CA VAL A 332 13.63 69.93 -69.92
C VAL A 332 14.99 69.57 -70.52
N LEU A 333 15.24 69.92 -71.78
CA LEU A 333 16.53 69.69 -72.45
C LEU A 333 17.69 70.40 -71.75
N ARG A 334 17.49 71.64 -71.31
CA ARG A 334 18.51 72.40 -70.58
C ARG A 334 18.81 71.81 -69.20
N LEU A 335 17.81 71.23 -68.54
CA LEU A 335 17.93 70.69 -67.18
C LEU A 335 18.47 69.25 -67.15
N ARG A 336 17.96 68.34 -68.00
CA ARG A 336 18.26 66.89 -67.94
C ARG A 336 18.78 66.29 -69.25
N GLY A 337 18.89 67.09 -70.32
CA GLY A 337 19.30 66.60 -71.64
C GLY A 337 18.20 65.81 -72.38
N PRO A 338 18.50 65.28 -73.58
CA PRO A 338 17.49 64.75 -74.51
C PRO A 338 16.83 63.44 -74.07
N ALA A 339 17.45 62.68 -73.17
CA ALA A 339 16.97 61.36 -72.76
C ALA A 339 15.58 61.36 -72.09
N MET A 340 15.12 62.52 -71.58
CA MET A 340 13.82 62.66 -70.91
C MET A 340 12.67 63.01 -71.86
N LEU A 341 12.94 63.30 -73.14
CA LEU A 341 11.92 63.66 -74.13
C LEU A 341 11.46 62.49 -75.02
N ASP A 342 12.10 61.33 -74.90
CA ASP A 342 11.87 60.16 -75.77
C ASP A 342 10.84 59.14 -75.21
N TYR A 343 10.25 59.43 -74.06
CA TYR A 343 9.19 58.61 -73.45
C TYR A 343 7.85 59.24 -73.69
#